data_AF-A0A366I250-F1
#
_entry.id   AF-A0A366I250-F1
#
_cell.length_a   1.000
_cell.length_b   1.000
_cell.length_c   1.000
_cell.angle_alpha   90.00
_cell.angle_beta   90.00
_cell.angle_gamma   90.00
#
_symmetry.space_group_name_H-M   'P 1'
#
loop_
_entity.id
_entity.type
_entity.pdbx_description
1 polymer ?
#
loop_
_entity_poly.entity_id
_entity_poly.type
_entity_poly.pdbx_seq_one_letter_code
_entity_poly.pdbx_strand_id
1 'polypeptide(L)' 'MHQIVLASTSPYRKMLLEKLGVPFICAASEINETPYPGEDARALVARLAQSKANALAARYPNHLIIGSDQVCAGG' A
#
# COMPACT_ATOMS: atom_id res chain seq x y z
N MET A 1 -4.81 -8.04 -19.86
CA MET A 1 -4.35 -6.81 -19.18
C MET A 1 -4.36 -7.09 -17.69
N HIS A 2 -3.29 -6.80 -16.95
CA HIS A 2 -3.29 -6.97 -15.49
C HIS A 2 -4.05 -5.79 -14.87
N GLN A 3 -5.17 -6.08 -14.22
CA GLN A 3 -5.95 -5.07 -13.51
C GLN A 3 -5.16 -4.57 -12.31
N ILE A 4 -5.23 -3.26 -12.03
CA ILE A 4 -4.50 -2.63 -10.92
C ILE A 4 -5.36 -2.67 -9.65
N VAL A 5 -4.75 -3.01 -8.51
CA VAL A 5 -5.35 -2.93 -7.18
C VAL A 5 -4.55 -1.94 -6.33
N LEU A 6 -5.21 -0.91 -5.81
CA LEU A 6 -4.66 -0.05 -4.77
C LEU A 6 -4.96 -0.68 -3.40
N ALA A 7 -3.93 -1.15 -2.71
CA ALA A 7 -4.00 -1.76 -1.38
C ALA A 7 -4.14 -0.69 -0.28
N SER A 8 -5.14 0.18 -0.40
CA SER A 8 -5.36 1.30 0.50
C SER A 8 -6.82 1.77 0.46
N THR A 9 -7.35 2.11 1.63
CA THR A 9 -8.64 2.79 1.81
C THR A 9 -8.52 4.31 1.87
N SER A 10 -7.29 4.86 1.82
CA SER A 10 -7.06 6.32 1.86
C SER A 10 -7.68 7.01 0.64
N PRO A 11 -8.57 8.02 0.84
CA PRO A 11 -9.13 8.79 -0.25
C PRO A 11 -8.07 9.59 -1.01
N TYR A 12 -7.03 10.07 -0.33
CA TYR A 12 -5.94 10.83 -0.95
C TYR A 12 -5.10 9.97 -1.89
N ARG A 13 -4.75 8.74 -1.50
CA ARG A 13 -3.99 7.83 -2.38
C ARG A 13 -4.81 7.45 -3.62
N LYS A 14 -6.12 7.24 -3.45
CA LYS A 14 -7.05 7.00 -4.57
C LYS A 14 -7.02 8.18 -5.55
N MET A 15 -7.22 9.40 -5.06
CA MET A 15 -7.19 10.62 -5.88
C MET A 15 -5.85 10.83 -6.60
N LEU A 16 -4.72 10.47 -5.99
CA LEU A 16 -3.42 10.55 -6.64
C LEU A 16 -3.29 9.53 -7.79
N LEU A 17 -3.74 8.29 -7.58
CA LEU A 17 -3.67 7.24 -8.60
C LEU A 17 -4.64 7.51 -9.77
N GLU A 18 -5.80 8.11 -9.51
CA GLU A 18 -6.77 8.53 -10.52
C GLU A 18 -6.16 9.48 -11.56
N LYS A 19 -5.17 10.30 -11.18
CA LYS A 19 -4.47 11.22 -12.11
C LYS A 19 -3.71 10.51 -13.22
N LEU A 20 -3.41 9.21 -13.08
CA LEU A 20 -2.74 8.43 -14.11
C LEU A 20 -3.68 7.99 -15.24
N GLY A 21 -5.01 8.15 -15.08
CA GLY A 21 -5.99 7.79 -16.11
C GLY A 21 -6.11 6.29 -16.39
N VAL A 22 -5.58 5.44 -15.52
CA VAL A 22 -5.64 3.97 -15.66
C VAL A 22 -6.78 3.38 -14.80
N PRO A 23 -7.49 2.34 -15.27
CA PRO A 23 -8.49 1.65 -14.45
C PRO A 23 -7.85 0.91 -13.27
N PHE A 24 -8.41 1.06 -12.08
CA PHE A 24 -8.01 0.33 -10.88
C PHE A 24 -9.18 0.13 -9.91
N ILE A 25 -9.02 -0.78 -8.96
CA ILE A 25 -9.92 -0.96 -7.82
C ILE A 25 -9.18 -0.69 -6.51
N CYS A 26 -9.89 -0.31 -5.45
CA CYS A 26 -9.33 -0.22 -4.10
C CYS A 26 -9.71 -1.46 -3.29
N ALA A 27 -8.77 -1.94 -2.48
CA ALA A 27 -9.02 -2.99 -1.51
C ALA A 27 -8.27 -2.68 -0.21
N ALA A 28 -8.93 -2.93 0.93
CA ALA A 28 -8.30 -2.79 2.24
C ALA A 28 -7.34 -3.95 2.49
N SER A 29 -6.11 -3.64 2.89
CA SER A 29 -5.13 -4.61 3.39
C SER A 29 -5.16 -4.60 4.91
N GLU A 30 -5.47 -5.74 5.53
CA GLU A 30 -5.44 -5.90 6.99
C GLU A 30 -4.04 -6.33 7.41
N ILE A 31 -3.22 -5.37 7.87
CA ILE A 31 -1.86 -5.63 8.34
C ILE A 31 -1.63 -4.97 9.70
N ASN A 32 -0.67 -5.50 10.46
CA ASN A 32 -0.19 -4.84 11.66
C ASN A 32 0.81 -3.73 11.28
N GLU A 33 0.44 -2.48 11.57
CA GLU A 33 1.25 -1.29 11.25
C GLU A 33 2.20 -0.86 12.38
N THR A 34 2.24 -1.62 13.48
CA THR A 34 3.12 -1.33 14.62
C THR A 34 4.58 -1.42 14.18
N PRO A 35 5.42 -0.42 14.50
CA PRO A 35 6.86 -0.48 14.24
C PRO A 35 7.53 -1.61 15.02
N TYR A 36 8.54 -2.24 14.43
CA TYR A 36 9.38 -3.18 15.18
C TYR A 36 10.38 -2.43 16.08
N PRO A 37 10.84 -3.05 17.18
CA PRO A 37 11.89 -2.47 18.01
C PRO A 37 13.14 -2.14 17.19
N GLY A 38 13.59 -0.89 17.26
CA GLY A 38 14.77 -0.41 16.53
C GLY A 38 14.55 -0.18 15.02
N GLU A 39 13.32 -0.31 14.53
CA GLU A 39 13.00 -0.03 13.12
C GLU A 39 12.99 1.47 12.86
N ASP A 40 13.84 1.94 11.95
CA ASP A 40 13.84 3.34 11.54
C ASP A 40 12.64 3.69 10.63
N ALA A 41 12.37 4.99 10.48
CA ALA A 41 11.23 5.46 9.70
C ALA A 41 11.23 5.00 8.23
N ARG A 42 12.40 4.87 7.60
CA ARG A 42 12.50 4.41 6.19
C ARG A 42 12.22 2.92 6.09
N ALA A 43 12.79 2.14 7.00
CA ALA A 43 12.56 0.70 7.09
C ALA A 43 11.07 0.41 7.35
N LEU A 44 10.46 1.15 8.27
CA LEU A 44 9.04 1.04 8.59
C LEU A 44 8.16 1.29 7.36
N VAL A 45 8.29 2.43 6.68
CA VAL A 45 7.41 2.73 5.53
C VAL A 45 7.61 1.76 4.37
N ALA A 46 8.85 1.32 4.12
CA ALA A 46 9.14 0.35 3.08
C ALA A 46 8.49 -1.01 3.38
N ARG A 47 8.64 -1.49 4.62
CA ARG A 47 8.01 -2.73 5.09
C ARG A 47 6.50 -2.64 5.00
N LEU A 48 5.89 -1.59 5.56
CA LEU A 48 4.44 -1.44 5.56
C LEU A 48 3.88 -1.33 4.14
N ALA A 49 4.51 -0.56 3.25
CA ALA A 49 4.07 -0.48 1.86
C ALA A 49 4.08 -1.87 1.18
N GLN A 50 5.14 -2.65 1.38
CA GLN A 50 5.25 -4.00 0.83
C GLN A 50 4.24 -4.97 1.48
N SER A 51 4.08 -4.93 2.80
CA SER A 51 3.10 -5.75 3.53
C SER A 51 1.67 -5.49 3.06
N LYS A 52 1.29 -4.22 2.80
CA LYS A 52 -0.05 -3.87 2.30
C LYS A 52 -0.33 -4.54 0.95
N ALA A 53 0.63 -4.50 0.02
CA ALA A 53 0.48 -5.15 -1.27
C ALA A 53 0.43 -6.68 -1.14
N ASN A 54 1.35 -7.26 -0.35
CA ASN A 54 1.46 -8.71 -0.17
C ASN A 54 0.23 -9.33 0.50
N ALA A 55 -0.41 -8.62 1.43
CA ALA A 55 -1.64 -9.07 2.10
C ALA A 55 -2.79 -9.36 1.13
N LEU A 56 -2.75 -8.77 -0.07
CA LEU A 56 -3.76 -8.94 -1.10
C LEU A 56 -3.36 -9.90 -2.22
N ALA A 57 -2.12 -10.40 -2.24
CA ALA A 57 -1.60 -11.22 -3.33
C ALA A 57 -2.42 -12.50 -3.56
N ALA A 58 -2.83 -13.20 -2.50
CA ALA A 58 -3.65 -14.41 -2.62
C ALA A 58 -5.07 -14.12 -3.16
N ARG A 59 -5.63 -12.95 -2.83
CA ARG A 59 -6.96 -12.53 -3.30
C ARG A 59 -6.92 -12.03 -4.75
N TYR A 60 -5.79 -11.48 -5.19
CA TYR A 60 -5.61 -10.89 -6.52
C TYR A 60 -4.35 -11.46 -7.21
N PRO A 61 -4.28 -12.77 -7.47
CA PRO A 61 -3.04 -13.45 -7.90
C PRO A 61 -2.52 -13.02 -9.28
N ASN A 62 -3.40 -12.45 -10.12
CA ASN A 62 -3.08 -11.99 -11.47
C ASN A 62 -3.24 -10.46 -11.62
N HIS A 63 -2.95 -9.69 -10.56
CA HIS A 63 -3.08 -8.23 -10.55
C HIS A 63 -1.76 -7.54 -10.23
N LEU A 64 -1.63 -6.29 -10.68
CA LEU A 64 -0.60 -5.39 -10.18
C LEU A 64 -1.13 -4.74 -8.90
N ILE A 65 -0.48 -4.98 -7.77
CA ILE A 65 -0.93 -4.48 -6.46
C ILE A 65 -0.01 -3.35 -6.01
N ILE A 66 -0.58 -2.17 -5.77
CA ILE A 66 0.13 -0.99 -5.31
C ILE A 66 -0.09 -0.85 -3.80
N GLY A 67 0.99 -1.03 -3.03
CA GLY A 67 1.05 -0.68 -1.61
C GLY A 67 1.81 0.63 -1.40
N SER A 68 1.42 1.39 -0.38
CA SER A 68 2.07 2.65 -0.03
C SER A 68 1.88 2.92 1.46
N ASP A 69 2.94 3.47 2.07
CA ASP A 69 2.91 3.92 3.45
C ASP A 69 3.62 5.27 3.62
N GLN A 70 3.35 5.96 4.73
CA GLN A 70 3.96 7.24 5.07
C GLN A 70 3.98 7.42 6.59
N VAL A 71 5.06 8.01 7.12
CA VAL A 71 5.16 8.41 8.52
C VAL A 71 5.77 9.80 8.62
N CYS A 72 5.43 10.52 9.68
CA CYS A 72 6.14 11.73 10.08
C CYS A 72 7.20 11.34 11.11
N ALA A 73 8.46 11.74 10.87
CA ALA A 73 9.54 11.54 11.82
C ALA A 73 10.01 12.90 12.33
N GLY A 74 10.04 13.07 13.66
CA GLY A 74 10.69 14.21 14.31
C GLY A 74 12.16 13.89 14.57
N GLY A 75 13.02 14.88 14.38
CA GLY A 75 14.43 14.83 14.80
C GLY A 75 14.61 15.24 16.25
#